data_AF-A0A135SHT8-F1
#
_entry.id   AF-A0A135SHT8-F1
#
_cell.length_a   1.000
_cell.length_b   1.000
_cell.length_c   1.000
_cell.angle_alpha   90.00
_cell.angle_beta   90.00
_cell.angle_gamma   90.00
#
_symmetry.space_group_name_H-M   'P 1'
#
loop_
_entity.id
_entity.type
_entity.pdbx_description
1 polymer ?
#
loop_
_entity_poly.entity_id
_entity_poly.type
_entity_poly.pdbx_seq_one_letter_code
_entity_poly.pdbx_strand_id
1 'polypeptide(L)'
;MKNRTSEQIFGAFGPEETGVGSTPAFGPGVDDVLVFEDCTGRRAAEAGYLIGDNANEAGLFRMLQPNRSDAYWNDFNFRYYTCGDAVRISQAVDDGMPAWRYRYFRDFPNLAVSTNPPSGAYHGAELQPLFGTLPQTPPNTAIELATAESLRGAWTTFAKDTSSGLLSYAGGWPIYDRIQLSLAQIARDNQTGTNLGLGNSFGGICSSLPAIPPS
;
A
#
# COMPACT_ATOMS: atom_id res chain seq x y z
N MET A 1 23.45 24.82 4.80
CA MET A 1 23.52 24.01 3.55
C MET A 1 24.02 24.78 2.33
N LYS A 2 23.71 26.08 2.13
CA LYS A 2 24.00 26.83 0.88
C LYS A 2 25.45 26.82 0.36
N ASN A 3 26.44 26.52 1.20
CA ASN A 3 27.87 26.47 0.83
C ASN A 3 28.45 25.04 0.85
N ARG A 4 27.60 24.02 0.73
CA ARG A 4 27.99 22.59 0.72
C ARG A 4 27.60 21.96 -0.61
N THR A 5 28.36 20.98 -1.08
CA THR A 5 27.96 20.16 -2.23
C THR A 5 26.85 19.18 -1.83
N SER A 6 26.14 18.63 -2.81
CA SER A 6 25.12 17.60 -2.56
C SER A 6 25.71 16.40 -1.82
N GLU A 7 26.91 15.96 -2.18
CA GLU A 7 27.61 14.84 -1.54
C GLU A 7 27.93 15.15 -0.07
N GLN A 8 28.33 16.39 0.24
CA GLN A 8 28.57 16.80 1.62
C GLN A 8 27.29 16.84 2.45
N ILE A 9 26.15 17.17 1.83
CA ILE A 9 24.85 17.17 2.48
C ILE A 9 24.39 15.73 2.71
N PHE A 10 24.44 14.87 1.69
CA PHE A 10 24.05 13.46 1.82
C PHE A 10 24.98 12.68 2.75
N GLY A 11 26.28 12.95 2.72
CA GLY A 11 27.26 12.31 3.60
C GLY A 11 27.14 12.72 5.07
N ALA A 12 26.32 13.72 5.40
CA ALA A 12 26.06 14.13 6.77
C ALA A 12 24.93 13.33 7.44
N PHE A 13 24.13 12.57 6.69
CA PHE A 13 23.10 11.73 7.26
C PHE A 13 23.68 10.51 7.97
N GLY A 14 23.11 10.20 9.14
CA GLY A 14 23.40 8.96 9.85
C GLY A 14 22.78 7.75 9.16
N PRO A 15 23.28 6.53 9.46
CA PRO A 15 22.66 5.28 9.02
C PRO A 15 21.21 5.14 9.48
N GLU A 16 20.86 5.69 10.65
CA GLU A 16 19.50 5.67 11.18
C GLU A 16 18.53 6.61 10.42
N GLU A 17 19.03 7.62 9.73
CA GLU A 17 18.24 8.60 8.97
C GLU A 17 18.00 8.19 7.52
N THR A 18 18.86 7.30 7.00
CA THR A 18 18.87 6.86 5.59
C THR A 18 18.58 5.36 5.43
N GLY A 19 18.45 4.63 6.54
CA GLY A 19 18.13 3.22 6.53
C GLY A 19 16.76 2.92 5.91
N VAL A 20 16.64 1.82 5.18
CA VAL A 20 15.34 1.38 4.66
C VAL A 20 14.40 1.07 5.84
N GLY A 21 13.24 1.74 5.86
CA GLY A 21 12.27 1.65 6.96
C GLY A 21 12.52 2.59 8.13
N SER A 22 13.51 3.49 8.02
CA SER A 22 13.65 4.58 8.99
C SER A 22 12.60 5.67 8.77
N THR A 23 12.38 6.48 9.80
CA THR A 23 11.77 7.78 9.60
C THR A 23 12.78 8.66 8.87
N PRO A 24 12.49 9.15 7.66
CA PRO A 24 13.45 9.94 6.92
C PRO A 24 13.75 11.25 7.66
N ALA A 25 15.01 11.68 7.65
CA ALA A 25 15.40 12.95 8.26
C ALA A 25 14.73 14.17 7.61
N PHE A 26 14.28 14.03 6.36
CA PHE A 26 13.51 15.03 5.64
C PHE A 26 12.27 14.39 5.01
N GLY A 27 11.12 15.00 5.24
CA GLY A 27 9.84 14.62 4.64
C GLY A 27 8.91 15.82 4.53
N PRO A 28 7.66 15.65 4.04
CA PRO A 28 6.67 16.70 4.05
C PRO A 28 6.49 17.26 5.47
N GLY A 29 6.66 18.57 5.64
CA GLY A 29 6.48 19.27 6.91
C GLY A 29 5.34 20.27 6.78
N VAL A 30 4.64 20.53 7.89
CA VAL A 30 3.57 21.53 7.94
C VAL A 30 4.13 22.91 7.59
N ASP A 31 3.59 23.50 6.54
CA ASP A 31 3.95 24.83 6.05
C ASP A 31 2.74 25.75 5.81
N ASP A 32 1.52 25.22 6.01
CA ASP A 32 0.23 25.88 5.75
C ASP A 32 0.09 26.47 4.34
N VAL A 33 0.82 25.90 3.38
CA VAL A 33 0.74 26.23 1.95
C VAL A 33 0.46 24.98 1.14
N LEU A 34 1.25 23.92 1.35
CA LEU A 34 1.11 22.62 0.71
C LEU A 34 0.67 21.55 1.72
N VAL A 35 1.23 21.60 2.93
CA VAL A 35 0.89 20.70 4.03
C VAL A 35 0.30 21.54 5.16
N PHE A 36 -1.00 21.43 5.34
CA PHE A 36 -1.73 22.17 6.36
C PHE A 36 -1.76 21.39 7.67
N GLU A 37 -1.72 22.11 8.79
CA GLU A 37 -1.86 21.50 10.13
C GLU A 37 -3.18 20.72 10.26
N ASP A 38 -4.26 21.23 9.65
CA ASP A 38 -5.61 20.65 9.64
C ASP A 38 -5.88 19.76 8.41
N CYS A 39 -4.88 19.04 7.89
CA CYS A 39 -5.00 18.29 6.64
C CYS A 39 -6.15 17.25 6.62
N THR A 40 -6.49 16.65 7.77
CA THR A 40 -7.58 15.67 7.87
C THR A 40 -8.98 16.31 7.82
N GLY A 41 -9.10 17.60 8.12
CA GLY A 41 -10.35 18.35 8.03
C GLY A 41 -10.59 18.96 6.64
N ARG A 42 -9.64 18.82 5.72
CA ARG A 42 -9.71 19.43 4.39
C ARG A 42 -10.22 18.45 3.36
N ARG A 43 -11.18 18.94 2.57
CA ARG A 43 -11.68 18.24 1.39
C ARG A 43 -10.59 18.18 0.32
N ALA A 44 -10.36 16.98 -0.21
CA ALA A 44 -9.45 16.80 -1.33
C ALA A 44 -10.08 17.27 -2.65
N ALA A 45 -9.29 17.29 -3.73
CA ALA A 45 -9.80 17.57 -5.07
C ALA A 45 -10.89 16.54 -5.46
N GLU A 46 -11.96 17.02 -6.10
CA GLU A 46 -13.09 16.18 -6.51
C GLU A 46 -12.72 15.26 -7.67
N ALA A 47 -12.32 14.04 -7.33
CA ALA A 47 -12.00 12.99 -8.28
C ALA A 47 -12.22 11.63 -7.64
N GLY A 48 -12.38 10.60 -8.47
CA GLY A 48 -12.36 9.23 -7.98
C GLY A 48 -11.01 8.86 -7.35
N TYR A 49 -11.03 7.92 -6.42
CA TYR A 49 -9.87 7.53 -5.63
C TYR A 49 -9.66 6.02 -5.64
N LEU A 50 -8.49 5.55 -6.03
CA LEU A 50 -8.09 4.14 -5.92
C LEU A 50 -6.87 4.06 -5.01
N ILE A 51 -6.96 3.22 -3.97
CA ILE A 51 -5.88 2.99 -3.01
C ILE A 51 -5.78 1.50 -2.68
N GLY A 52 -4.60 1.05 -2.30
CA GLY A 52 -4.44 -0.28 -1.76
C GLY A 52 -3.10 -0.48 -1.08
N ASP A 53 -3.06 -1.54 -0.29
CA ASP A 53 -1.90 -1.97 0.47
C ASP A 53 -1.56 -3.44 0.20
N ASN A 54 -0.36 -3.83 0.59
CA ASN A 54 0.10 -5.19 0.57
C ASN A 54 -0.27 -5.91 1.88
N ALA A 55 -0.40 -7.24 1.81
CA ALA A 55 -0.82 -8.02 2.97
C ALA A 55 0.21 -8.03 4.10
N ASN A 56 1.51 -7.91 3.76
CA ASN A 56 2.65 -7.92 4.68
C ASN A 56 3.64 -6.79 4.34
N GLU A 57 3.21 -5.54 4.35
CA GLU A 57 4.04 -4.34 4.12
C GLU A 57 5.35 -4.37 4.94
N ALA A 58 5.31 -4.88 6.16
CA ALA A 58 6.48 -5.04 7.02
C ALA A 58 7.54 -6.03 6.50
N GLY A 59 7.22 -6.90 5.54
CA GLY A 59 8.04 -8.04 5.13
C GLY A 59 9.47 -7.67 4.70
N LEU A 60 9.62 -6.61 3.91
CA LEU A 60 10.93 -6.11 3.46
C LEU A 60 11.73 -5.54 4.63
N PHE A 61 11.10 -4.71 5.45
CA PHE A 61 11.76 -4.02 6.57
C PHE A 61 12.20 -5.01 7.66
N ARG A 62 11.38 -6.02 7.93
CA ARG A 62 11.71 -7.10 8.86
C ARG A 62 12.99 -7.82 8.50
N MET A 63 13.22 -8.08 7.20
CA MET A 63 14.44 -8.70 6.72
C MET A 63 15.67 -7.81 6.95
N LEU A 64 15.51 -6.49 6.80
CA LEU A 64 16.60 -5.52 6.96
C LEU A 64 16.86 -5.16 8.43
N GLN A 65 15.90 -5.41 9.32
CA GLN A 65 15.97 -5.10 10.75
C GLN A 65 15.54 -6.32 11.61
N PRO A 66 16.28 -7.45 11.57
CA PRO A 66 15.83 -8.72 12.15
C PRO A 66 15.73 -8.75 13.69
N ASN A 67 16.27 -7.75 14.38
CA ASN A 67 16.33 -7.68 15.85
C ASN A 67 15.07 -7.07 16.50
N ARG A 68 13.99 -6.86 15.73
CA ARG A 68 12.71 -6.34 16.20
C ARG A 68 11.71 -7.46 16.49
N SER A 69 10.81 -7.23 17.44
CA SER A 69 9.80 -8.21 17.85
C SER A 69 8.70 -8.42 16.80
N ASP A 70 8.01 -9.56 16.81
CA ASP A 70 6.83 -9.77 15.94
C ASP A 70 5.72 -8.76 16.24
N ALA A 71 5.58 -8.35 17.51
CA ALA A 71 4.63 -7.32 17.91
C ALA A 71 4.95 -5.95 17.28
N TYR A 72 6.24 -5.57 17.21
CA TYR A 72 6.70 -4.39 16.49
C TYR A 72 6.29 -4.45 15.02
N TRP A 73 6.59 -5.56 14.33
CA TRP A 73 6.30 -5.68 12.90
C TRP A 73 4.80 -5.72 12.59
N ASN A 74 4.00 -6.32 13.46
CA ASN A 74 2.55 -6.29 13.34
C ASN A 74 2.01 -4.85 13.49
N ASP A 75 2.45 -4.11 14.51
CA ASP A 75 2.08 -2.70 14.68
C ASP A 75 2.53 -1.86 13.47
N PHE A 76 3.78 -2.00 13.02
CA PHE A 76 4.34 -1.30 11.87
C PHE A 76 3.51 -1.53 10.59
N ASN A 77 3.16 -2.79 10.31
CA ASN A 77 2.36 -3.17 9.14
C ASN A 77 1.01 -2.46 9.12
N PHE A 78 0.30 -2.44 10.25
CA PHE A 78 -1.02 -1.83 10.32
C PHE A 78 -0.97 -0.31 10.44
N ARG A 79 -0.15 0.23 11.36
CA ARG A 79 -0.08 1.65 11.66
C ARG A 79 0.28 2.49 10.45
N TYR A 80 1.34 2.12 9.74
CA TYR A 80 1.91 2.95 8.68
C TYR A 80 1.25 2.76 7.32
N TYR A 81 0.63 1.60 7.08
CA TYR A 81 0.06 1.27 5.78
C TYR A 81 -1.45 1.09 5.88
N THR A 82 -1.91 -0.01 6.48
CA THR A 82 -3.34 -0.37 6.44
C THR A 82 -4.28 0.63 7.09
N CYS A 83 -3.86 1.25 8.19
CA CYS A 83 -4.66 2.24 8.90
C CYS A 83 -4.61 3.62 8.25
N GLY A 84 -3.48 4.01 7.67
CA GLY A 84 -3.37 5.24 6.86
C GLY A 84 -4.33 5.18 5.67
N ASP A 85 -4.31 4.07 4.94
CA ASP A 85 -5.21 3.82 3.81
C ASP A 85 -6.68 3.83 4.24
N ALA A 86 -6.99 3.18 5.37
CA ALA A 86 -8.35 3.11 5.90
C ALA A 86 -8.92 4.50 6.24
N VAL A 87 -8.09 5.38 6.83
CA VAL A 87 -8.48 6.77 7.11
C VAL A 87 -8.71 7.52 5.80
N ARG A 88 -7.76 7.42 4.85
CA ARG A 88 -7.83 8.20 3.61
C ARG A 88 -9.03 7.82 2.74
N ILE A 89 -9.31 6.53 2.58
CA ILE A 89 -10.45 6.07 1.78
C ILE A 89 -11.79 6.39 2.45
N SER A 90 -11.83 6.33 3.78
CA SER A 90 -13.02 6.71 4.54
C SER A 90 -13.36 8.19 4.31
N GLN A 91 -12.36 9.07 4.40
CA GLN A 91 -12.56 10.49 4.10
C GLN A 91 -13.04 10.71 2.66
N ALA A 92 -12.50 9.96 1.69
CA ALA A 92 -12.95 10.09 0.31
C ALA A 92 -14.44 9.75 0.12
N VAL A 93 -14.90 8.67 0.75
CA VAL A 93 -16.32 8.28 0.71
C VAL A 93 -17.20 9.26 1.48
N ASP A 94 -16.76 9.71 2.65
CA ASP A 94 -17.49 10.68 3.49
C ASP A 94 -17.65 12.05 2.77
N ASP A 95 -16.67 12.42 1.92
CA ASP A 95 -16.73 13.59 1.04
C ASP A 95 -17.61 13.39 -0.22
N GLY A 96 -18.13 12.18 -0.43
CA GLY A 96 -18.97 11.82 -1.57
C GLY A 96 -18.20 11.48 -2.85
N MET A 97 -16.90 11.23 -2.77
CA MET A 97 -16.10 10.84 -3.93
C MET A 97 -16.17 9.31 -4.18
N PRO A 98 -16.30 8.86 -5.43
CA PRO A 98 -16.16 7.44 -5.76
C PRO A 98 -14.79 6.92 -5.34
N ALA A 99 -14.74 5.88 -4.52
CA ALA A 99 -13.48 5.34 -4.02
C ALA A 99 -13.44 3.82 -4.09
N TRP A 100 -12.27 3.24 -4.34
CA TRP A 100 -12.05 1.80 -4.42
C TRP A 100 -10.81 1.41 -3.62
N ARG A 101 -10.91 0.26 -2.95
CA ARG A 101 -9.81 -0.30 -2.15
C ARG A 101 -9.41 -1.66 -2.67
N TYR A 102 -8.11 -1.91 -2.81
CA TYR A 102 -7.58 -3.26 -2.95
C TYR A 102 -6.63 -3.62 -1.80
N ARG A 103 -6.43 -4.91 -1.60
CA ARG A 103 -5.31 -5.47 -0.84
C ARG A 103 -4.63 -6.56 -1.66
N TYR A 104 -3.32 -6.51 -1.76
CA TYR A 104 -2.51 -7.44 -2.55
C TYR A 104 -1.85 -8.49 -1.65
N PHE A 105 -1.93 -9.78 -2.01
CA PHE A 105 -1.66 -10.87 -1.06
C PHE A 105 -0.41 -11.71 -1.31
N ARG A 106 0.30 -11.55 -2.42
CA ARG A 106 1.33 -12.53 -2.81
C ARG A 106 2.64 -11.95 -3.30
N ASP A 107 3.76 -12.47 -2.82
CA ASP A 107 5.01 -12.52 -3.59
C ASP A 107 5.06 -13.82 -4.39
N PHE A 108 5.10 -13.70 -5.72
CA PHE A 108 5.37 -14.85 -6.59
C PHE A 108 6.83 -15.31 -6.41
N PRO A 109 7.21 -16.55 -6.77
CA PRO A 109 8.55 -17.09 -6.48
C PRO A 109 9.73 -16.24 -6.98
N ASN A 110 9.54 -15.50 -8.06
CA ASN A 110 10.47 -14.54 -8.66
C ASN A 110 10.41 -13.13 -8.06
N LEU A 111 9.40 -12.84 -7.24
CA LEU A 111 9.26 -11.60 -6.48
C LEU A 111 9.69 -11.76 -5.02
N ALA A 112 9.64 -12.98 -4.47
CA ALA A 112 9.99 -13.24 -3.07
C ALA A 112 11.43 -12.78 -2.76
N VAL A 113 11.56 -11.81 -1.85
CA VAL A 113 12.86 -11.28 -1.42
C VAL A 113 13.43 -12.05 -0.24
N SER A 114 12.60 -12.80 0.48
CA SER A 114 13.02 -13.69 1.56
C SER A 114 12.08 -14.90 1.64
N THR A 115 12.65 -16.07 1.94
CA THR A 115 11.89 -17.30 2.23
C THR A 115 11.93 -17.68 3.71
N ASN A 116 12.79 -17.04 4.51
CA ASN A 116 12.90 -17.29 5.95
C ASN A 116 13.28 -16.03 6.74
N PRO A 117 12.31 -15.36 7.40
CA PRO A 117 10.87 -15.59 7.27
C PRO A 117 10.38 -15.25 5.85
N PRO A 118 9.27 -15.82 5.37
CA PRO A 118 8.70 -15.45 4.07
C PRO A 118 8.43 -13.95 3.99
N SER A 119 8.83 -13.30 2.88
CA SER A 119 8.53 -11.88 2.65
C SER A 119 7.05 -11.61 2.48
N GLY A 120 6.30 -12.55 1.89
CA GLY A 120 4.87 -12.34 1.58
C GLY A 120 4.70 -11.18 0.60
N ALA A 121 3.48 -10.64 0.49
CA ALA A 121 3.27 -9.35 -0.16
C ALA A 121 3.93 -8.24 0.66
N TYR A 122 5.23 -8.04 0.43
CA TYR A 122 6.04 -7.01 1.08
C TYR A 122 5.80 -5.65 0.46
N HIS A 123 6.28 -4.59 1.12
CA HIS A 123 6.16 -3.23 0.61
C HIS A 123 6.76 -3.07 -0.80
N GLY A 124 5.88 -2.86 -1.78
CA GLY A 124 6.20 -2.72 -3.20
C GLY A 124 6.15 -4.00 -4.03
N ALA A 125 5.74 -5.15 -3.46
CA ALA A 125 5.65 -6.44 -4.17
C ALA A 125 4.66 -6.44 -5.35
N GLU A 126 3.66 -5.56 -5.32
CA GLU A 126 2.66 -5.37 -6.37
C GLU A 126 3.14 -4.47 -7.51
N LEU A 127 4.24 -3.72 -7.32
CA LEU A 127 4.73 -2.75 -8.28
C LEU A 127 5.30 -3.42 -9.54
N GLN A 128 6.09 -4.48 -9.43
CA GLN A 128 6.61 -5.17 -10.62
C GLN A 128 5.48 -5.76 -11.49
N PRO A 129 4.45 -6.44 -10.92
CA PRO A 129 3.25 -6.80 -11.67
C PRO A 129 2.53 -5.60 -12.31
N LEU A 130 2.35 -4.52 -11.55
CA LEU A 130 1.66 -3.30 -12.00
C LEU A 130 2.38 -2.61 -13.15
N PHE A 131 3.71 -2.53 -13.14
CA PHE A 131 4.48 -1.86 -14.19
C PHE A 131 4.92 -2.81 -15.31
N GLY A 132 4.61 -4.10 -15.22
CA GLY A 132 5.02 -5.08 -16.23
C GLY A 132 6.53 -5.33 -16.25
N THR A 133 7.19 -5.19 -15.09
CA THR A 133 8.64 -5.30 -14.91
C THR A 133 9.02 -6.55 -14.11
N LEU A 134 8.25 -7.63 -14.27
CA LEU A 134 8.46 -8.88 -13.54
C LEU A 134 9.85 -9.49 -13.81
N PRO A 135 10.57 -9.95 -12.77
CA PRO A 135 11.79 -10.72 -12.93
C PRO A 135 11.53 -12.01 -13.71
N GLN A 136 12.50 -12.42 -14.53
CA GLN A 136 12.37 -13.62 -15.37
C GLN A 136 12.95 -14.89 -14.72
N THR A 137 13.57 -14.75 -13.54
CA THR A 137 14.22 -15.85 -12.82
C THR A 137 13.82 -15.86 -11.35
N PRO A 138 13.25 -16.99 -10.84
CA PRO A 138 12.68 -18.10 -11.61
C PRO A 138 11.61 -17.64 -12.63
N PRO A 139 11.22 -18.49 -13.60
CA PRO A 139 10.22 -18.11 -14.60
C PRO A 139 8.88 -17.68 -13.99
N ASN A 140 8.24 -16.69 -14.62
CA ASN A 140 6.91 -16.22 -14.24
C ASN A 140 5.89 -17.36 -14.26
N THR A 141 5.02 -17.40 -13.26
CA THR A 141 3.94 -18.41 -13.22
C THR A 141 2.72 -17.94 -14.02
N ALA A 142 1.87 -18.86 -14.50
CA ALA A 142 0.66 -18.49 -15.24
C ALA A 142 -0.30 -17.60 -14.40
N ILE A 143 -0.43 -17.91 -13.10
CA ILE A 143 -1.27 -17.14 -12.17
C ILE A 143 -0.68 -15.75 -11.89
N GLU A 144 0.64 -15.62 -11.87
CA GLU A 144 1.32 -14.32 -11.76
C GLU A 144 1.03 -13.42 -12.95
N LEU A 145 1.19 -13.96 -14.17
CA LEU A 145 0.93 -13.20 -15.39
C LEU A 145 -0.53 -12.74 -15.46
N ALA A 146 -1.47 -13.62 -15.13
CA ALA A 146 -2.89 -13.28 -15.08
C ALA A 146 -3.22 -12.27 -13.97
N THR A 147 -2.57 -12.37 -12.80
CA THR A 147 -2.69 -11.38 -11.73
C THR A 147 -2.16 -10.02 -12.18
N ALA A 148 -0.99 -9.99 -12.82
CA ALA A 148 -0.34 -8.78 -13.30
C ALA A 148 -1.17 -8.10 -14.41
N GLU A 149 -1.75 -8.89 -15.33
CA GLU A 149 -2.70 -8.39 -16.33
C GLU A 149 -3.95 -7.81 -15.67
N SER A 150 -4.54 -8.53 -14.70
CA SER A 150 -5.72 -8.05 -13.96
C SER A 150 -5.44 -6.76 -13.18
N LEU A 151 -4.26 -6.64 -12.55
CA LEU A 151 -3.87 -5.45 -11.80
C LEU A 151 -3.69 -4.24 -12.74
N ARG A 152 -2.98 -4.42 -13.86
CA ARG A 152 -2.83 -3.37 -14.89
C ARG A 152 -4.16 -2.98 -15.52
N GLY A 153 -5.01 -3.95 -15.81
CA GLY A 153 -6.33 -3.69 -16.36
C GLY A 153 -7.19 -2.85 -15.41
N ALA A 154 -7.13 -3.11 -14.10
CA ALA A 154 -7.86 -2.31 -13.11
C ALA A 154 -7.36 -0.87 -13.07
N TRP A 155 -6.04 -0.67 -12.92
CA TRP A 155 -5.43 0.66 -12.87
C TRP A 155 -5.67 1.47 -14.16
N THR A 156 -5.56 0.83 -15.33
CA THR A 156 -5.83 1.51 -16.60
C THR A 156 -7.33 1.82 -16.80
N THR A 157 -8.22 0.95 -16.33
CA THR A 157 -9.67 1.20 -16.38
C THR A 157 -10.05 2.37 -15.47
N PHE A 158 -9.52 2.40 -14.25
CA PHE A 158 -9.68 3.52 -13.33
C PHE A 158 -9.12 4.83 -13.90
N ALA A 159 -7.92 4.81 -14.49
CA ALA A 159 -7.31 6.00 -15.06
C ALA A 159 -8.12 6.59 -16.24
N LYS A 160 -8.82 5.76 -17.01
CA LYS A 160 -9.68 6.19 -18.13
C LYS A 160 -11.00 6.79 -17.66
N ASP A 161 -11.54 6.27 -16.55
CA ASP A 161 -12.76 6.76 -15.92
C ASP A 161 -12.66 6.55 -14.42
N THR A 162 -12.26 7.60 -13.72
CA THR A 162 -12.07 7.57 -12.27
C THR A 162 -13.41 7.53 -11.52
N SER A 163 -14.54 7.85 -12.17
CA SER A 163 -15.84 7.95 -11.50
C SER A 163 -16.64 6.64 -11.56
N SER A 164 -16.53 5.90 -12.66
CA SER A 164 -17.32 4.67 -12.86
C SER A 164 -16.58 3.51 -13.50
N GLY A 165 -15.34 3.67 -13.96
CA GLY A 165 -14.66 2.65 -14.77
C GLY A 165 -14.62 1.28 -14.09
N LEU A 166 -14.27 1.26 -12.79
CA LEU A 166 -14.15 0.02 -12.02
C LEU A 166 -15.48 -0.68 -11.74
N LEU A 167 -16.64 -0.01 -11.85
CA LEU A 167 -17.96 -0.62 -11.63
C LEU A 167 -18.24 -1.78 -12.59
N SER A 168 -17.62 -1.76 -13.78
CA SER A 168 -17.76 -2.80 -14.80
C SER A 168 -16.53 -3.72 -14.92
N TYR A 169 -15.43 -3.40 -14.23
CA TYR A 169 -14.17 -4.11 -14.40
C TYR A 169 -14.21 -5.51 -13.80
N ALA A 170 -13.77 -6.52 -14.56
CA ALA A 170 -13.62 -7.91 -14.11
C ALA A 170 -14.83 -8.50 -13.36
N GLY A 171 -16.05 -8.21 -13.83
CA GLY A 171 -17.29 -8.68 -13.20
C GLY A 171 -17.87 -7.75 -12.15
N GLY A 172 -17.23 -6.60 -11.94
CA GLY A 172 -17.69 -5.50 -11.10
C GLY A 172 -16.81 -5.29 -9.87
N TRP A 173 -16.42 -4.05 -9.65
CA TRP A 173 -15.77 -3.59 -8.43
C TRP A 173 -16.55 -2.41 -7.88
N PRO A 174 -17.41 -2.62 -6.86
CA PRO A 174 -18.26 -1.56 -6.33
C PRO A 174 -17.44 -0.51 -5.59
N ILE A 175 -18.03 0.67 -5.45
CA ILE A 175 -17.51 1.73 -4.59
C ILE A 175 -17.32 1.17 -3.17
N TYR A 176 -16.24 1.59 -2.52
CA TYR A 176 -15.87 1.18 -1.19
C TYR A 176 -17.00 1.45 -0.19
N ASP A 177 -17.35 0.41 0.54
CA ASP A 177 -18.26 0.45 1.67
C ASP A 177 -17.71 -0.47 2.76
N ARG A 178 -17.71 0.00 4.01
CA ARG A 178 -17.06 -0.70 5.13
C ARG A 178 -17.70 -2.04 5.45
N ILE A 179 -19.00 -2.20 5.18
CA ILE A 179 -19.83 -3.34 5.56
C ILE A 179 -20.26 -4.22 4.37
N GLN A 180 -20.06 -3.75 3.13
CA GLN A 180 -20.33 -4.53 1.92
C GLN A 180 -19.06 -5.18 1.36
N LEU A 181 -19.26 -6.09 0.40
CA LEU A 181 -18.18 -6.71 -0.37
C LEU A 181 -17.62 -5.69 -1.38
N SER A 182 -16.62 -4.91 -0.98
CA SER A 182 -16.04 -3.83 -1.80
C SER A 182 -14.51 -3.77 -1.79
N LEU A 183 -13.84 -4.60 -0.99
CA LEU A 183 -12.38 -4.71 -0.99
C LEU A 183 -11.94 -5.75 -2.02
N ALA A 184 -11.21 -5.33 -3.05
CA ALA A 184 -10.61 -6.27 -4.00
C ALA A 184 -9.42 -7.00 -3.37
N GLN A 185 -9.41 -8.33 -3.40
CA GLN A 185 -8.36 -9.16 -2.81
C GLN A 185 -7.49 -9.77 -3.89
N ILE A 186 -6.53 -8.96 -4.35
CA ILE A 186 -5.70 -9.28 -5.51
C ILE A 186 -4.63 -10.31 -5.12
N ALA A 187 -4.41 -11.30 -5.97
CA ALA A 187 -3.45 -12.39 -5.77
C ALA A 187 -3.74 -13.29 -4.54
N ARG A 188 -4.99 -13.30 -4.05
CA ARG A 188 -5.39 -14.16 -2.93
C ARG A 188 -5.92 -15.50 -3.45
N ASP A 189 -5.56 -16.59 -2.78
CA ASP A 189 -6.09 -17.94 -3.00
C ASP A 189 -6.01 -18.44 -4.46
N ASN A 190 -4.98 -18.01 -5.20
CA ASN A 190 -4.79 -18.26 -6.64
C ASN A 190 -5.99 -17.85 -7.52
N GLN A 191 -6.79 -16.88 -7.07
CA GLN A 191 -7.88 -16.32 -7.86
C GLN A 191 -7.40 -15.09 -8.66
N THR A 192 -7.94 -14.95 -9.88
CA THR A 192 -7.78 -13.77 -10.72
C THR A 192 -9.05 -12.93 -10.69
N GLY A 193 -8.94 -11.64 -11.03
CA GLY A 193 -10.07 -10.69 -10.95
C GLY A 193 -10.19 -10.02 -9.58
N THR A 194 -11.37 -9.48 -9.28
CA THR A 194 -11.56 -8.58 -8.13
C THR A 194 -11.55 -9.31 -6.78
N ASN A 195 -12.13 -10.52 -6.70
CA ASN A 195 -12.24 -11.32 -5.47
C ASN A 195 -12.67 -10.48 -4.25
N LEU A 196 -13.93 -10.04 -4.25
CA LEU A 196 -14.43 -9.07 -3.28
C LEU A 196 -14.59 -9.67 -1.88
N GLY A 197 -14.02 -8.98 -0.88
CA GLY A 197 -14.34 -9.19 0.53
C GLY A 197 -14.89 -7.95 1.21
N LEU A 198 -15.23 -8.06 2.50
CA LEU A 198 -15.77 -6.94 3.27
C LEU A 198 -14.78 -5.77 3.27
N GLY A 199 -15.28 -4.55 3.00
CA GLY A 199 -14.44 -3.35 2.89
C GLY A 199 -13.52 -3.16 4.10
N ASN A 200 -14.02 -3.43 5.31
CA ASN A 200 -13.27 -3.27 6.55
C ASN A 200 -12.55 -4.54 7.07
N SER A 201 -12.39 -5.61 6.27
CA SER A 201 -11.82 -6.89 6.73
C SER A 201 -10.44 -6.78 7.41
N PHE A 202 -9.65 -5.74 7.10
CA PHE A 202 -8.31 -5.53 7.66
C PHE A 202 -8.18 -4.23 8.47
N GLY A 203 -9.22 -3.40 8.51
CA GLY A 203 -9.20 -2.10 9.20
C GLY A 203 -9.64 -2.16 10.67
N GLY A 204 -10.29 -3.25 11.10
CA GLY A 204 -10.83 -3.36 12.47
C GLY A 204 -9.78 -3.24 13.59
N ILE A 205 -8.52 -3.59 13.31
CA ILE A 205 -7.43 -3.47 14.30
C ILE A 205 -6.99 -2.02 14.54
N CYS A 206 -7.28 -1.10 13.63
CA CYS A 206 -6.75 0.27 13.66
C CYS A 206 -7.15 1.06 14.92
N SER A 207 -8.36 0.83 15.45
CA SER A 207 -8.81 1.44 16.71
C SER A 207 -8.25 0.77 17.97
N SER A 208 -7.55 -0.35 17.82
CA SER A 208 -7.00 -1.17 18.91
C SER A 208 -5.47 -1.20 18.96
N LEU A 209 -4.81 -0.50 18.04
CA LEU A 209 -3.35 -0.35 18.08
C LEU A 209 -2.94 0.41 19.35
N PRO A 210 -1.82 0.03 19.99
CA PRO A 210 -1.35 0.72 21.19
C PRO A 210 -1.00 2.18 20.86
N ALA A 211 -1.18 3.10 21.82
CA ALA A 211 -0.82 4.50 21.62
C ALA A 211 0.68 4.69 21.34
N ILE A 212 1.50 3.87 22.02
CA ILE A 212 2.95 3.82 21.85
C ILE A 212 3.27 2.54 21.06
N PRO A 213 3.94 2.64 19.89
CA PRO A 213 4.40 1.47 19.16
C PRO A 213 5.24 0.55 20.05
N PRO A 214 5.08 -0.78 19.94
CA PRO A 214 5.99 -1.73 20.59
C PRO A 214 7.45 -1.45 20.18
N SER A 215 8.41 -1.89 20.98
CA SER A 215 9.85 -1.80 20.67
C SER A 215 10.35 -2.96 19.80
#